data_AF-A0A7C0WSV4-F1
#
_entry.id   AF-A0A7C0WSV4-F1
#
_cell.length_a   1.000
_cell.length_b   1.000
_cell.length_c   1.000
_cell.angle_alpha   90.00
_cell.angle_beta   90.00
_cell.angle_gamma   90.00
#
_symmetry.space_group_name_H-M   'P 1'
#
loop_
_entity.id
_entity.type
_entity.pdbx_description
1 polymer ?
#
loop_
_entity_poly.entity_id
_entity_poly.type
_entity_poly.pdbx_seq_one_letter_code
_entity_poly.pdbx_strand_id
1 'polypeptide(L)'
;EMRELEQWFFRISAYAQRLLDDLEKLQGWPERVRTMQANWIGRSEGTRVEFALVPRADGREDPFSTVPCFTTRVDTIYGCTYMVLAPEYPSLLDLVRGLPQEEAVRAYVDQARRKPRAVRTAETGEKSGVFTGRYVVNPYNGEKVPLWVADYVLMEYGTGAVMAVPAHDTRDWEFAHRFGLDIKLVIQNPERTLRADRMDQAYTEYGVLVDSGPFSGLSSAEAIRKMTAFAAEKGFGGPQVHYRLRDWLISRQRYWGAPIPIVYCDRCGIVPVPEDQLPVRLPDNVEFRPHGESPLKRCEEFVNTACPRCGGPSRRESDTMDTFVDSSWYFLRYLSPHDDKQAIDRDACNRWLPVDQYIGGVEHAILHLLYARFFTKVLYDMGLIGFDEPFAHLFTQGMICKRSKRDGKLYKMSKSRGNVVSPDRLIEEYGADTVRLYTLFIGPPEKDAEWSDQGVEGAYRFLRRLWKKVYDHRDLLRKAAAEVDPGALGPEEAELYRFTNLAIKSVT
;
A
#
# COMPACT_ATOMS: atom_id res chain seq x y z
N GLU A 1 -18.51 3.05 0.55
CA GLU A 1 -19.14 2.91 -0.79
C GLU A 1 -18.12 3.34 -1.83
N MET A 2 -18.13 2.74 -3.02
CA MET A 2 -17.31 3.23 -4.14
C MET A 2 -18.06 4.36 -4.84
N ARG A 3 -17.34 5.41 -5.24
CA ARG A 3 -17.87 6.57 -5.96
C ARG A 3 -16.91 6.93 -7.08
N GLU A 4 -17.46 7.35 -8.20
CA GLU A 4 -16.70 7.86 -9.33
C GLU A 4 -16.52 9.38 -9.13
N LEU A 5 -15.29 9.80 -8.87
CA LEU A 5 -14.93 11.19 -8.59
C LEU A 5 -13.61 11.52 -9.29
N GLU A 6 -13.53 12.72 -9.87
CA GLU A 6 -12.27 13.29 -10.33
C GLU A 6 -11.44 13.73 -9.11
N GLN A 7 -10.19 13.29 -9.02
CA GLN A 7 -9.33 13.45 -7.83
C GLN A 7 -7.86 13.64 -8.23
N TRP A 8 -7.07 14.23 -7.34
CA TRP A 8 -5.63 14.38 -7.50
C TRP A 8 -4.86 13.15 -7.03
N PHE A 9 -3.86 12.75 -7.82
CA PHE A 9 -3.00 11.61 -7.55
C PHE A 9 -1.52 12.00 -7.69
N PHE A 10 -0.68 11.48 -6.79
CA PHE A 10 0.75 11.37 -7.07
C PHE A 10 1.05 10.09 -7.82
N ARG A 11 1.83 10.21 -8.90
CA ARG A 11 2.24 9.08 -9.74
C ARG A 11 3.35 8.23 -9.11
N ILE A 12 3.13 7.73 -7.90
CA ILE A 12 4.07 6.87 -7.18
C ILE A 12 4.40 5.58 -7.94
N SER A 13 3.49 5.12 -8.82
CA SER A 13 3.74 3.97 -9.70
C SER A 13 4.97 4.16 -10.61
N ALA A 14 5.33 5.40 -10.96
CA ALA A 14 6.54 5.70 -11.74
C ALA A 14 7.83 5.33 -10.99
N TYR A 15 7.77 5.22 -9.65
CA TYR A 15 8.88 4.84 -8.78
C TYR A 15 8.78 3.39 -8.30
N ALA A 16 7.80 2.61 -8.76
CA ALA A 16 7.50 1.27 -8.21
C ALA A 16 8.70 0.32 -8.24
N GLN A 17 9.43 0.24 -9.37
CA GLN A 17 10.61 -0.61 -9.49
C GLN A 17 11.71 -0.17 -8.54
N ARG A 18 12.05 1.14 -8.53
CA ARG A 18 13.09 1.68 -7.65
C ARG A 18 12.74 1.52 -6.17
N LEU A 19 11.47 1.71 -5.80
CA LEU A 19 10.99 1.46 -4.44
C LEU A 19 11.09 -0.01 -4.05
N LEU A 20 10.98 -0.93 -5.00
CA LEU A 20 11.14 -2.36 -4.76
C LEU A 20 12.61 -2.75 -4.64
N ASP A 21 13.43 -2.39 -5.61
CA ASP A 21 14.86 -2.76 -5.68
C ASP A 21 15.62 -2.19 -4.48
N ASP A 22 15.34 -0.94 -4.12
CA ASP A 22 16.03 -0.27 -3.02
C ASP A 22 15.66 -0.84 -1.63
N LEU A 23 14.70 -1.78 -1.51
CA LEU A 23 14.50 -2.53 -0.26
C LEU A 23 15.75 -3.35 0.13
N GLU A 24 16.60 -3.72 -0.84
CA GLU A 24 17.86 -4.41 -0.58
C GLU A 24 18.89 -3.52 0.15
N LYS A 25 18.81 -2.18 -0.05
CA LYS A 25 19.65 -1.20 0.67
C LYS A 25 19.27 -1.09 2.15
N LEU A 26 18.04 -1.44 2.51
CA LEU A 26 17.45 -1.21 3.84
C LEU A 26 17.75 -2.37 4.82
N GLN A 27 19.02 -2.76 4.95
CA GLN A 27 19.43 -3.86 5.84
C GLN A 27 19.17 -3.55 7.32
N GLY A 28 19.11 -2.27 7.70
CA GLY A 28 18.73 -1.82 9.04
C GLY A 28 17.24 -1.91 9.35
N TRP A 29 16.41 -2.40 8.43
CA TRP A 29 14.97 -2.53 8.61
C TRP A 29 14.54 -3.97 8.93
N PRO A 30 13.48 -4.17 9.75
CA PRO A 30 12.94 -5.50 10.02
C PRO A 30 12.49 -6.18 8.73
N GLU A 31 12.89 -7.43 8.53
CA GLU A 31 12.55 -8.23 7.34
C GLU A 31 11.04 -8.20 7.05
N ARG A 32 10.23 -8.36 8.10
CA ARG A 32 8.76 -8.27 8.01
C ARG A 32 8.28 -6.99 7.31
N VAL A 33 8.86 -5.83 7.59
CA VAL A 33 8.45 -4.55 6.99
C VAL A 33 8.84 -4.52 5.51
N ARG A 34 10.06 -4.97 5.18
CA ARG A 34 10.52 -5.08 3.79
C ARG A 34 9.65 -6.03 2.97
N THR A 35 9.33 -7.21 3.50
CA THR A 35 8.39 -8.17 2.87
C THR A 35 7.00 -7.55 2.68
N MET A 36 6.48 -6.82 3.68
CA MET A 36 5.18 -6.15 3.57
C MET A 36 5.17 -5.11 2.44
N GLN A 37 6.24 -4.31 2.28
CA GLN A 37 6.36 -3.36 1.19
C GLN A 37 6.53 -4.05 -0.18
N ALA A 38 7.39 -5.06 -0.28
CA ALA A 38 7.58 -5.83 -1.51
C ALA A 38 6.25 -6.43 -2.00
N ASN A 39 5.49 -7.05 -1.08
CA ASN A 39 4.17 -7.56 -1.37
C ASN A 39 3.21 -6.44 -1.76
N TRP A 40 3.18 -5.31 -1.03
CA TRP A 40 2.32 -4.17 -1.35
C TRP A 40 2.58 -3.63 -2.76
N ILE A 41 3.85 -3.44 -3.11
CA ILE A 41 4.29 -3.02 -4.44
C ILE A 41 3.84 -4.05 -5.49
N GLY A 42 4.03 -5.33 -5.17
CA GLY A 42 3.44 -6.46 -5.88
C GLY A 42 3.80 -6.46 -7.36
N ARG A 43 5.10 -6.54 -7.66
CA ARG A 43 5.60 -6.66 -9.03
C ARG A 43 5.26 -8.04 -9.59
N SER A 44 4.81 -8.07 -10.84
CA SER A 44 4.56 -9.30 -11.59
C SER A 44 5.02 -9.12 -13.02
N GLU A 45 5.83 -10.07 -13.50
CA GLU A 45 6.19 -10.16 -14.92
C GLU A 45 5.23 -11.10 -15.61
N GLY A 46 4.74 -10.69 -16.76
CA GLY A 46 3.81 -11.49 -17.53
C GLY A 46 3.77 -11.08 -18.99
N THR A 47 2.70 -11.49 -19.63
CA THR A 47 2.46 -11.25 -21.05
C THR A 47 1.19 -10.45 -21.20
N ARG A 48 1.29 -9.36 -21.96
CA ARG A 48 0.12 -8.68 -22.51
C ARG A 48 -0.29 -9.41 -23.80
N VAL A 49 -1.57 -9.71 -23.94
CA VAL A 49 -2.13 -10.35 -25.14
C VAL A 49 -3.39 -9.59 -25.56
N GLU A 50 -3.46 -9.22 -26.83
CA GLU A 50 -4.60 -8.54 -27.45
C GLU A 50 -5.52 -9.58 -28.09
N PHE A 51 -6.73 -9.74 -27.55
CA PHE A 51 -7.75 -10.61 -28.13
C PHE A 51 -8.63 -9.79 -29.09
N ALA A 52 -8.67 -10.17 -30.37
CA ALA A 52 -9.47 -9.45 -31.35
C ALA A 52 -10.97 -9.63 -31.06
N LEU A 53 -11.73 -8.53 -31.02
CA LEU A 53 -13.17 -8.58 -30.86
C LEU A 53 -13.81 -9.14 -32.12
N VAL A 54 -14.72 -10.11 -31.98
CA VAL A 54 -15.47 -10.63 -33.12
C VAL A 54 -16.45 -9.55 -33.59
N PRO A 55 -16.39 -9.15 -34.88
CA PRO A 55 -17.28 -8.13 -35.43
C PRO A 55 -18.75 -8.49 -35.25
N ARG A 56 -19.58 -7.47 -35.04
CA ARG A 56 -21.02 -7.66 -34.86
C ARG A 56 -21.67 -8.16 -36.15
N ALA A 57 -22.61 -9.10 -36.00
CA ALA A 57 -23.43 -9.55 -37.12
C ALA A 57 -24.39 -8.46 -37.63
N ASP A 58 -24.74 -7.48 -36.79
CA ASP A 58 -25.63 -6.36 -37.13
C ASP A 58 -24.92 -5.19 -37.84
N GLY A 59 -23.62 -5.29 -38.10
CA GLY A 59 -22.83 -4.29 -38.83
C GLY A 59 -22.57 -2.97 -38.07
N ARG A 60 -22.96 -2.86 -36.79
CA ARG A 60 -22.64 -1.68 -35.99
C ARG A 60 -21.15 -1.65 -35.65
N GLU A 61 -20.59 -0.44 -35.60
CA GLU A 61 -19.20 -0.26 -35.16
C GLU A 61 -19.05 -0.57 -33.67
N ASP A 62 -17.94 -1.24 -33.34
CA ASP A 62 -17.56 -1.55 -31.98
C ASP A 62 -16.76 -0.40 -31.34
N PRO A 63 -16.88 -0.19 -30.02
CA PRO A 63 -16.14 0.87 -29.33
C PRO A 63 -14.62 0.64 -29.32
N PHE A 64 -14.17 -0.59 -29.59
CA PHE A 64 -12.77 -0.97 -29.70
C PHE A 64 -12.64 -2.26 -30.52
N SER A 65 -11.47 -2.48 -31.11
CA SER A 65 -11.17 -3.66 -31.95
C SER A 65 -10.54 -4.82 -31.19
N THR A 66 -9.93 -4.58 -30.03
CA THR A 66 -9.27 -5.60 -29.21
C THR A 66 -9.61 -5.46 -27.74
N VAL A 67 -9.56 -6.59 -27.02
CA VAL A 67 -9.62 -6.67 -25.56
C VAL A 67 -8.25 -7.10 -25.06
N PRO A 68 -7.47 -6.21 -24.44
CA PRO A 68 -6.17 -6.57 -23.88
C PRO A 68 -6.30 -7.35 -22.58
N CYS A 69 -5.48 -8.38 -22.41
CA CYS A 69 -5.35 -9.16 -21.20
C CYS A 69 -3.91 -9.13 -20.71
N PHE A 70 -3.70 -9.02 -19.40
CA PHE A 70 -2.41 -9.30 -18.77
C PHE A 70 -2.46 -10.65 -18.04
N THR A 71 -1.48 -11.51 -18.26
CA THR A 71 -1.36 -12.79 -17.55
C THR A 71 0.08 -13.15 -17.20
N THR A 72 0.30 -13.70 -16.01
CA THR A 72 1.57 -14.33 -15.62
C THR A 72 1.66 -15.79 -16.08
N ARG A 73 0.56 -16.35 -16.61
CA ARG A 73 0.40 -17.74 -17.02
C ARG A 73 0.06 -17.87 -18.50
N VAL A 74 0.84 -17.20 -19.36
CA VAL A 74 0.61 -17.31 -20.82
C VAL A 74 0.78 -18.75 -21.34
N ASP A 75 1.49 -19.60 -20.59
CA ASP A 75 1.58 -21.04 -20.84
C ASP A 75 0.22 -21.75 -20.88
N THR A 76 -0.80 -21.21 -20.21
CA THR A 76 -2.13 -21.82 -20.13
C THR A 76 -3.11 -21.26 -21.19
N ILE A 77 -2.71 -20.31 -22.03
CA ILE A 77 -3.66 -19.54 -22.87
C ILE A 77 -4.42 -20.39 -23.91
N TYR A 78 -3.90 -21.55 -24.31
CA TYR A 78 -4.65 -22.50 -25.16
C TYR A 78 -5.88 -23.08 -24.46
N GLY A 79 -5.87 -23.11 -23.13
CA GLY A 79 -7.00 -23.53 -22.29
C GLY A 79 -8.00 -22.41 -22.00
N CYS A 80 -7.80 -21.20 -22.57
CA CYS A 80 -8.71 -20.09 -22.40
C CYS A 80 -10.06 -20.41 -23.05
N THR A 81 -11.09 -20.65 -22.23
CA THR A 81 -12.43 -21.01 -22.71
C THR A 81 -13.44 -19.87 -22.61
N TYR A 82 -13.12 -18.81 -21.87
CA TYR A 82 -13.86 -17.55 -21.86
C TYR A 82 -12.96 -16.40 -21.42
N MET A 83 -13.40 -15.17 -21.65
CA MET A 83 -12.76 -13.97 -21.11
C MET A 83 -13.74 -13.20 -20.23
N VAL A 84 -13.20 -12.45 -19.27
CA VAL A 84 -14.01 -11.71 -18.30
C VAL A 84 -13.56 -10.27 -18.20
N LEU A 85 -14.50 -9.34 -18.33
CA LEU A 85 -14.32 -7.92 -18.10
C LEU A 85 -14.75 -7.52 -16.69
N ALA A 86 -14.07 -6.53 -16.13
CA ALA A 86 -14.55 -5.83 -14.94
C ALA A 86 -15.89 -5.12 -15.23
N PRO A 87 -16.81 -5.02 -14.25
CA PRO A 87 -18.04 -4.23 -14.37
C PRO A 87 -17.79 -2.74 -14.72
N GLU A 88 -16.62 -2.22 -14.35
CA GLU A 88 -16.18 -0.85 -14.63
C GLU A 88 -15.42 -0.71 -15.96
N TYR A 89 -15.35 -1.76 -16.78
CA TYR A 89 -14.56 -1.73 -18.02
C TYR A 89 -15.03 -0.61 -18.97
N PRO A 90 -14.11 0.22 -19.51
CA PRO A 90 -14.45 1.33 -20.39
C PRO A 90 -15.30 0.89 -21.58
N SER A 91 -16.35 1.65 -21.87
CA SER A 91 -17.28 1.40 -22.99
C SER A 91 -17.96 0.02 -22.97
N LEU A 92 -18.01 -0.66 -21.82
CA LEU A 92 -18.72 -1.94 -21.68
C LEU A 92 -20.21 -1.84 -22.08
N LEU A 93 -20.90 -0.76 -21.69
CA LEU A 93 -22.31 -0.57 -22.06
C LEU A 93 -22.48 -0.25 -23.55
N ASP A 94 -21.49 0.36 -24.18
CA ASP A 94 -21.49 0.62 -25.62
C ASP A 94 -21.27 -0.68 -26.41
N LEU A 95 -20.38 -1.55 -25.89
CA LEU A 95 -20.07 -2.87 -26.46
C LEU A 95 -21.32 -3.75 -26.61
N VAL A 96 -22.24 -3.68 -25.64
CA VAL A 96 -23.46 -4.51 -25.59
C VAL A 96 -24.70 -3.80 -26.13
N ARG A 97 -24.58 -2.54 -26.56
CA ARG A 97 -25.71 -1.72 -27.01
C ARG A 97 -26.48 -2.38 -28.16
N GLY A 98 -27.79 -2.52 -28.01
CA GLY A 98 -28.70 -3.14 -28.98
C GLY A 98 -28.65 -4.66 -29.03
N LEU A 99 -27.90 -5.33 -28.15
CA LEU A 99 -27.94 -6.79 -28.03
C LEU A 99 -29.03 -7.23 -27.05
N PRO A 100 -29.55 -8.46 -27.17
CA PRO A 100 -30.49 -9.02 -26.19
C PRO A 100 -29.97 -9.00 -24.74
N GLN A 101 -28.65 -8.99 -24.56
CA GLN A 101 -27.96 -9.00 -23.26
C GLN A 101 -27.82 -7.60 -22.64
N GLU A 102 -28.13 -6.50 -23.36
CA GLU A 102 -27.84 -5.13 -22.89
C GLU A 102 -28.43 -4.85 -21.50
N GLU A 103 -29.71 -5.17 -21.28
CA GLU A 103 -30.40 -4.88 -20.02
C GLU A 103 -29.83 -5.70 -18.86
N ALA A 104 -29.57 -7.00 -19.09
CA ALA A 104 -28.97 -7.88 -18.09
C ALA A 104 -27.56 -7.43 -17.70
N VAL A 105 -26.75 -7.01 -18.68
CA VAL A 105 -25.40 -6.49 -18.44
C VAL A 105 -25.45 -5.18 -17.65
N ARG A 106 -26.33 -4.25 -18.02
CA ARG A 106 -26.53 -2.98 -17.31
C ARG A 106 -26.94 -3.20 -15.85
N ALA A 107 -27.94 -4.05 -15.63
CA ALA A 107 -28.41 -4.39 -14.28
C ALA A 107 -27.30 -5.01 -13.42
N TYR A 108 -26.50 -5.91 -14.01
CA TYR A 108 -25.38 -6.54 -13.33
C TYR A 108 -24.27 -5.53 -12.97
N VAL A 109 -23.93 -4.62 -13.88
CA VAL A 109 -22.94 -3.55 -13.63
C VAL A 109 -23.40 -2.65 -12.47
N ASP A 110 -24.66 -2.25 -12.45
CA ASP A 110 -25.23 -1.43 -11.37
C ASP A 110 -25.21 -2.16 -10.03
N GLN A 111 -25.51 -3.47 -10.02
CA GLN A 111 -25.43 -4.30 -8.83
C GLN A 111 -23.98 -4.42 -8.33
N ALA A 112 -23.04 -4.71 -9.22
CA ALA A 112 -21.63 -4.91 -8.88
C ALA A 112 -20.98 -3.64 -8.32
N ARG A 113 -21.32 -2.46 -8.86
CA ARG A 113 -20.83 -1.15 -8.36
C ARG A 113 -21.28 -0.85 -6.92
N ARG A 114 -22.41 -1.40 -6.48
CA ARG A 114 -22.91 -1.26 -5.11
C ARG A 114 -22.23 -2.20 -4.11
N LYS A 115 -21.58 -3.27 -4.58
CA LYS A 115 -20.88 -4.21 -3.70
C LYS A 115 -19.55 -3.61 -3.21
N PRO A 116 -19.25 -3.70 -1.90
CA PRO A 116 -17.93 -3.34 -1.41
C PRO A 116 -16.85 -4.21 -2.07
N ARG A 117 -15.72 -3.61 -2.40
CA ARG A 117 -14.58 -4.31 -3.02
C ARG A 117 -14.14 -5.56 -2.24
N ALA A 118 -14.08 -5.48 -0.91
CA ALA A 118 -13.71 -6.61 -0.06
C ALA A 118 -14.63 -7.84 -0.24
N VAL A 119 -15.91 -7.61 -0.57
CA VAL A 119 -16.88 -8.67 -0.87
C VAL A 119 -16.64 -9.25 -2.26
N ARG A 120 -16.33 -8.39 -3.25
CA ARG A 120 -16.00 -8.80 -4.62
C ARG A 120 -14.73 -9.66 -4.72
N THR A 121 -13.75 -9.38 -3.87
CA THR A 121 -12.48 -10.11 -3.82
C THR A 121 -12.45 -11.25 -2.80
N ALA A 122 -13.55 -11.50 -2.09
CA ALA A 122 -13.61 -12.57 -1.11
C ALA A 122 -13.55 -13.93 -1.83
N GLU A 123 -12.68 -14.83 -1.36
CA GLU A 123 -12.55 -16.18 -1.92
C GLU A 123 -13.85 -16.98 -1.74
N THR A 124 -14.52 -16.81 -0.61
CA THR A 124 -15.73 -17.56 -0.19
C THR A 124 -17.04 -17.01 -0.75
N GLY A 125 -17.01 -15.99 -1.62
CA GLY A 125 -18.20 -15.41 -2.23
C GLY A 125 -18.75 -16.26 -3.39
N GLU A 126 -20.08 -16.31 -3.52
CA GLU A 126 -20.74 -16.86 -4.71
C GLU A 126 -20.25 -16.13 -5.98
N LYS A 127 -19.62 -16.86 -6.90
CA LYS A 127 -19.16 -16.27 -8.17
C LYS A 127 -20.36 -15.82 -8.99
N SER A 128 -20.39 -14.58 -9.45
CA SER A 128 -21.51 -14.07 -10.25
C SER A 128 -21.00 -13.47 -11.55
N GLY A 129 -21.81 -13.49 -12.60
CA GLY A 129 -21.44 -12.89 -13.88
C GLY A 129 -22.55 -13.00 -14.91
N VAL A 130 -22.38 -12.28 -16.01
CA VAL A 130 -23.34 -12.23 -17.12
C VAL A 130 -22.61 -12.28 -18.45
N PHE A 131 -23.12 -13.09 -19.38
CA PHE A 131 -22.61 -13.17 -20.74
C PHE A 131 -22.95 -11.89 -21.50
N THR A 132 -21.99 -11.31 -22.20
CA THR A 132 -22.18 -10.04 -22.93
C THR A 132 -22.89 -10.20 -24.27
N GLY A 133 -23.05 -11.42 -24.78
CA GLY A 133 -23.44 -11.65 -26.17
C GLY A 133 -22.27 -11.51 -27.16
N ARG A 134 -21.07 -11.17 -26.67
CA ARG A 134 -19.87 -10.93 -27.48
C ARG A 134 -18.87 -12.06 -27.35
N TYR A 135 -18.01 -12.13 -28.36
CA TYR A 135 -16.91 -13.09 -28.44
C TYR A 135 -15.65 -12.35 -28.82
N VAL A 136 -14.52 -12.87 -28.38
CA VAL A 136 -13.19 -12.46 -28.85
C VAL A 136 -12.47 -13.68 -29.41
N VAL A 137 -11.38 -13.45 -30.16
CA VAL A 137 -10.58 -14.51 -30.77
C VAL A 137 -9.30 -14.67 -29.98
N ASN A 138 -9.02 -15.90 -29.54
CA ASN A 138 -7.75 -16.23 -28.92
C ASN A 138 -6.65 -16.25 -29.99
N PRO A 139 -5.65 -15.35 -29.93
CA PRO A 139 -4.67 -15.19 -31.00
C PRO A 139 -3.70 -16.39 -31.14
N TYR A 140 -3.63 -17.27 -30.15
CA TYR A 140 -2.75 -18.44 -30.19
C TYR A 140 -3.34 -19.64 -30.94
N ASN A 141 -4.67 -19.80 -30.92
CA ASN A 141 -5.35 -20.96 -31.52
C ASN A 141 -6.48 -20.58 -32.50
N GLY A 142 -6.84 -19.31 -32.60
CA GLY A 142 -7.90 -18.81 -33.49
C GLY A 142 -9.32 -19.12 -33.01
N GLU A 143 -9.50 -19.71 -31.83
CA GLU A 143 -10.82 -20.07 -31.32
C GLU A 143 -11.60 -18.83 -30.85
N LYS A 144 -12.92 -18.86 -31.07
CA LYS A 144 -13.84 -17.84 -30.53
C LYS A 144 -14.12 -18.17 -29.06
N VAL A 145 -13.85 -17.24 -28.17
CA VAL A 145 -14.12 -17.38 -26.74
C VAL A 145 -15.18 -16.37 -26.30
N PRO A 146 -16.21 -16.79 -25.54
CA PRO A 146 -17.27 -15.90 -25.06
C PRO A 146 -16.70 -14.88 -24.07
N LEU A 147 -17.22 -13.66 -24.15
CA LEU A 147 -16.85 -12.54 -23.28
C LEU A 147 -17.93 -12.33 -22.22
N TRP A 148 -17.52 -12.35 -20.96
CA TRP A 148 -18.37 -12.22 -19.78
C TRP A 148 -18.04 -10.95 -18.99
N VAL A 149 -18.93 -10.55 -18.10
CA VAL A 149 -18.68 -9.53 -17.07
C VAL A 149 -18.84 -10.21 -15.72
N ALA A 150 -17.87 -10.05 -14.83
CA ALA A 150 -17.93 -10.60 -13.48
C ALA A 150 -17.23 -9.70 -12.47
N ASP A 151 -17.79 -9.63 -11.26
CA ASP A 151 -17.34 -8.73 -10.20
C ASP A 151 -16.02 -9.13 -9.53
N TYR A 152 -15.54 -10.37 -9.73
CA TYR A 152 -14.23 -10.81 -9.26
C TYR A 152 -13.06 -10.23 -10.06
N VAL A 153 -13.33 -9.69 -11.26
CA VAL A 153 -12.35 -8.94 -12.05
C VAL A 153 -12.38 -7.48 -11.64
N LEU A 154 -11.20 -6.91 -11.39
CA LEU A 154 -11.03 -5.54 -10.94
C LEU A 154 -10.40 -4.72 -12.04
N MET A 155 -10.99 -3.56 -12.34
CA MET A 155 -10.48 -2.66 -13.38
C MET A 155 -9.05 -2.19 -13.10
N GLU A 156 -8.70 -2.08 -11.83
CA GLU A 156 -7.41 -1.55 -11.41
C GLU A 156 -6.33 -2.63 -11.27
N TYR A 157 -6.57 -3.85 -11.77
CA TYR A 157 -5.56 -4.91 -11.88
C TYR A 157 -5.39 -5.33 -13.34
N GLY A 158 -4.14 -5.39 -13.81
CA GLY A 158 -3.81 -5.65 -15.20
C GLY A 158 -4.44 -4.62 -16.13
N THR A 159 -5.33 -5.09 -17.01
CA THR A 159 -6.02 -4.31 -18.04
C THR A 159 -7.51 -4.13 -17.75
N GLY A 160 -8.00 -4.64 -16.62
CA GLY A 160 -9.44 -4.76 -16.34
C GLY A 160 -10.14 -5.87 -17.12
N ALA A 161 -9.39 -6.68 -17.87
CA ALA A 161 -9.87 -7.87 -18.55
C ALA A 161 -8.91 -9.04 -18.31
N VAL A 162 -9.45 -10.23 -18.09
CA VAL A 162 -8.67 -11.45 -17.84
C VAL A 162 -9.10 -12.57 -18.77
N MET A 163 -8.12 -13.34 -19.24
CA MET A 163 -8.38 -14.65 -19.83
C MET A 163 -8.71 -15.62 -18.71
N ALA A 164 -9.74 -16.45 -18.90
CA ALA A 164 -10.11 -17.44 -17.92
C ALA A 164 -9.71 -18.83 -18.38
N VAL A 165 -8.92 -19.53 -17.56
CA VAL A 165 -8.40 -20.87 -17.88
C VAL A 165 -8.80 -21.84 -16.77
N PRO A 166 -10.04 -22.39 -16.81
CA PRO A 166 -10.63 -23.10 -15.69
C PRO A 166 -9.81 -24.27 -15.17
N ALA A 167 -9.17 -25.05 -16.06
CA ALA A 167 -8.37 -26.19 -15.64
C ALA A 167 -7.14 -25.80 -14.79
N HIS A 168 -6.75 -24.51 -14.77
CA HIS A 168 -5.50 -24.03 -14.19
C HIS A 168 -5.62 -22.79 -13.29
N ASP A 169 -6.82 -22.27 -13.03
CA ASP A 169 -7.10 -21.24 -12.02
C ASP A 169 -8.37 -21.60 -11.24
N THR A 170 -8.26 -21.63 -9.91
CA THR A 170 -9.35 -22.03 -9.02
C THR A 170 -10.59 -21.14 -9.14
N ARG A 171 -10.44 -19.84 -9.38
CA ARG A 171 -11.58 -18.91 -9.50
C ARG A 171 -12.29 -19.14 -10.83
N ASP A 172 -11.51 -19.37 -11.88
CA ASP A 172 -12.06 -19.66 -13.21
C ASP A 172 -12.73 -21.04 -13.25
N TRP A 173 -12.20 -22.00 -12.49
CA TRP A 173 -12.81 -23.33 -12.27
C TRP A 173 -14.20 -23.21 -11.65
N GLU A 174 -14.31 -22.50 -10.53
CA GLU A 174 -15.58 -22.31 -9.82
C GLU A 174 -16.61 -21.58 -10.70
N PHE A 175 -16.17 -20.54 -11.42
CA PHE A 175 -17.03 -19.80 -12.33
C PHE A 175 -17.48 -20.69 -13.50
N ALA A 176 -16.58 -21.47 -14.11
CA ALA A 176 -16.93 -22.36 -15.20
C ALA A 176 -17.93 -23.43 -14.79
N HIS A 177 -17.76 -24.06 -13.63
CA HIS A 177 -18.71 -25.06 -13.10
C HIS A 177 -20.08 -24.45 -12.85
N ARG A 178 -20.13 -23.25 -12.29
CA ARG A 178 -21.39 -22.56 -12.01
C ARG A 178 -22.18 -22.26 -13.28
N PHE A 179 -21.49 -21.80 -14.33
CA PHE A 179 -22.13 -21.33 -15.56
C PHE A 179 -22.13 -22.37 -16.69
N GLY A 180 -21.63 -23.58 -16.45
CA GLY A 180 -21.56 -24.65 -17.43
C GLY A 180 -20.63 -24.32 -18.61
N LEU A 181 -19.51 -23.65 -18.34
CA LEU A 181 -18.53 -23.26 -19.35
C LEU A 181 -17.50 -24.37 -19.57
N ASP A 182 -16.94 -24.41 -20.77
CA ASP A 182 -15.96 -25.41 -21.16
C ASP A 182 -14.70 -25.36 -20.29
N ILE A 183 -14.12 -26.53 -20.04
CA ILE A 183 -12.88 -26.69 -19.27
C ILE A 183 -11.90 -27.46 -20.15
N LYS A 184 -10.79 -26.81 -20.52
CA LYS A 184 -9.73 -27.38 -21.36
C LYS A 184 -8.44 -27.53 -20.55
N LEU A 185 -7.95 -28.76 -20.47
CA LEU A 185 -6.69 -29.08 -19.82
C LEU A 185 -5.53 -28.84 -20.79
N VAL A 186 -4.60 -27.97 -20.42
CA VAL A 186 -3.43 -27.64 -21.26
C VAL A 186 -2.10 -27.79 -20.55
N ILE A 187 -2.11 -28.15 -19.26
CA ILE A 187 -0.92 -28.52 -18.48
C ILE A 187 -1.15 -29.86 -17.81
N GLN A 188 -0.21 -30.78 -17.97
CA GLN A 188 -0.16 -32.03 -17.24
C GLN A 188 0.67 -31.91 -15.96
N ASN A 189 0.24 -32.65 -14.94
CA ASN A 189 1.07 -32.95 -13.78
C ASN A 189 2.25 -33.85 -14.16
N PRO A 190 3.30 -33.95 -13.32
CA PRO A 190 4.46 -34.79 -13.58
C PRO A 190 4.12 -36.25 -13.90
N GLU A 191 3.10 -36.81 -13.25
CA GLU A 191 2.67 -38.20 -13.43
C GLU A 191 1.85 -38.42 -14.72
N ARG A 192 1.46 -37.35 -15.41
CA ARG A 192 0.62 -37.35 -16.61
C ARG A 192 -0.71 -38.11 -16.45
N THR A 193 -1.40 -37.83 -15.36
CA THR A 193 -2.65 -38.51 -14.98
C THR A 193 -3.88 -37.63 -15.04
N LEU A 194 -3.73 -36.30 -15.12
CA LEU A 194 -4.89 -35.41 -15.14
C LEU A 194 -5.71 -35.61 -16.42
N ARG A 195 -7.03 -35.65 -16.26
CA ARG A 195 -8.00 -35.61 -17.36
C ARG A 195 -9.11 -34.64 -17.01
N ALA A 196 -9.45 -33.75 -17.94
CA ALA A 196 -10.44 -32.69 -17.71
C ALA A 196 -11.80 -33.22 -17.22
N ASP A 197 -12.21 -34.40 -17.70
CA ASP A 197 -13.48 -35.07 -17.34
C ASP A 197 -13.48 -35.71 -15.93
N ARG A 198 -12.33 -35.78 -15.26
CA ARG A 198 -12.17 -36.44 -13.95
C ARG A 198 -11.55 -35.55 -12.89
N MET A 199 -11.25 -34.29 -13.22
CA MET A 199 -10.73 -33.33 -12.26
C MET A 199 -11.86 -32.84 -11.35
N ASP A 200 -11.56 -32.71 -10.07
CA ASP A 200 -12.44 -32.15 -9.03
C ASP A 200 -12.03 -30.72 -8.65
N GLN A 201 -10.81 -30.32 -9.00
CA GLN A 201 -10.26 -28.98 -8.80
C GLN A 201 -9.30 -28.58 -9.92
N ALA A 202 -9.06 -27.28 -10.06
CA ALA A 202 -8.04 -26.75 -10.96
C ALA A 202 -6.63 -27.25 -10.59
N TYR A 203 -5.81 -27.55 -11.59
CA TYR A 203 -4.38 -27.81 -11.42
C TYR A 203 -3.58 -26.53 -11.63
N THR A 204 -3.19 -25.88 -10.54
CA THR A 204 -2.58 -24.54 -10.54
C THR A 204 -1.06 -24.55 -10.66
N GLU A 205 -0.41 -25.70 -10.46
CA GLU A 205 1.03 -25.84 -10.51
C GLU A 205 1.59 -25.73 -11.94
N TYR A 206 2.90 -25.54 -12.04
CA TYR A 206 3.61 -25.61 -13.32
C TYR A 206 3.83 -27.06 -13.74
N GLY A 207 3.85 -27.30 -15.05
CA GLY A 207 3.98 -28.65 -15.59
C GLY A 207 4.44 -28.67 -17.04
N VAL A 208 3.99 -29.68 -17.79
CA VAL A 208 4.28 -29.84 -19.22
C VAL A 208 3.03 -29.52 -20.03
N LEU A 209 3.18 -28.71 -21.07
CA LEU A 209 2.05 -28.30 -21.91
C LEU A 209 1.53 -29.48 -22.73
N VAL A 210 0.22 -29.59 -22.82
CA VAL A 210 -0.54 -30.48 -23.70
C VAL A 210 -1.58 -29.66 -24.45
N ASP A 211 -2.06 -30.16 -25.59
CA ASP A 211 -3.11 -29.51 -26.40
C ASP A 211 -2.85 -28.02 -26.69
N SER A 212 -1.58 -27.64 -26.81
CA SER A 212 -1.11 -26.25 -26.92
C SER A 212 -0.43 -25.96 -28.27
N GLY A 213 -0.92 -26.61 -29.33
CA GLY A 213 -0.38 -26.48 -30.69
C GLY A 213 1.14 -26.75 -30.74
N PRO A 214 1.97 -25.84 -31.31
CA PRO A 214 3.41 -26.02 -31.44
C PRO A 214 4.18 -25.91 -30.11
N PHE A 215 3.51 -25.51 -29.02
CA PHE A 215 4.12 -25.39 -27.68
C PHE A 215 3.91 -26.64 -26.82
N SER A 216 3.12 -27.61 -27.28
CA SER A 216 2.93 -28.90 -26.60
C SER A 216 4.28 -29.60 -26.36
N GLY A 217 4.44 -30.19 -25.18
CA GLY A 217 5.67 -30.88 -24.75
C GLY A 217 6.72 -29.98 -24.09
N LEU A 218 6.58 -28.66 -24.15
CA LEU A 218 7.45 -27.74 -23.41
C LEU A 218 7.09 -27.72 -21.92
N SER A 219 8.07 -27.40 -21.07
CA SER A 219 7.77 -27.02 -19.68
C SER A 219 7.09 -25.65 -19.64
N SER A 220 6.25 -25.40 -18.63
CA SER A 220 5.62 -24.08 -18.41
C SER A 220 6.62 -22.93 -18.45
N ALA A 221 7.79 -23.08 -17.82
CA ALA A 221 8.80 -22.03 -17.78
C ALA A 221 9.38 -21.71 -19.17
N GLU A 222 9.60 -22.73 -20.01
CA GLU A 222 10.05 -22.53 -21.39
C GLU A 222 8.93 -21.99 -22.28
N ALA A 223 7.70 -22.49 -22.09
CA ALA A 223 6.52 -22.05 -22.81
C ALA A 223 6.23 -20.58 -22.57
N ILE A 224 6.24 -20.10 -21.32
CA ILE A 224 6.07 -18.68 -20.99
C ILE A 224 7.05 -17.84 -21.81
N ARG A 225 8.36 -18.13 -21.78
CA ARG A 225 9.35 -17.36 -22.55
C ARG A 225 9.08 -17.37 -24.05
N LYS A 226 8.85 -18.55 -24.63
CA LYS A 226 8.66 -18.71 -26.08
C LYS A 226 7.34 -18.10 -26.57
N MET A 227 6.26 -18.28 -25.82
CA MET A 227 4.94 -17.75 -26.16
C MET A 227 4.90 -16.23 -26.03
N THR A 228 5.50 -15.65 -24.98
CA THR A 228 5.68 -14.20 -24.87
C THR A 228 6.42 -13.61 -26.07
N ALA A 229 7.54 -14.24 -26.47
CA ALA A 229 8.30 -13.82 -27.63
C ALA A 229 7.50 -13.96 -28.95
N PHE A 230 6.74 -15.05 -29.08
CA PHE A 230 5.86 -15.28 -30.22
C PHE A 230 4.76 -14.21 -30.34
N ALA A 231 4.13 -13.82 -29.22
CA ALA A 231 3.15 -12.74 -29.20
C ALA A 231 3.74 -11.40 -29.67
N ALA A 232 4.97 -11.10 -29.24
CA ALA A 232 5.70 -9.92 -29.68
C ALA A 232 6.06 -9.97 -31.17
N GLU A 233 6.56 -11.11 -31.66
CA GLU A 233 6.90 -11.30 -33.08
C GLU A 233 5.67 -11.14 -33.98
N LYS A 234 4.52 -11.67 -33.57
CA LYS A 234 3.27 -11.62 -34.33
C LYS A 234 2.47 -10.33 -34.13
N GLY A 235 2.91 -9.43 -33.26
CA GLY A 235 2.31 -8.11 -33.06
C GLY A 235 0.95 -8.12 -32.34
N PHE A 236 0.58 -9.20 -31.65
CA PHE A 236 -0.66 -9.27 -30.85
C PHE A 236 -0.40 -9.21 -29.35
N GLY A 237 0.84 -9.01 -28.90
CA GLY A 237 1.15 -8.97 -27.48
C GLY A 237 2.65 -8.81 -27.21
N GLY A 238 3.07 -9.08 -25.97
CA GLY A 238 4.48 -9.03 -25.60
C GLY A 238 4.72 -8.99 -24.10
N PRO A 239 5.99 -8.92 -23.65
CA PRO A 239 6.32 -8.86 -22.24
C PRO A 239 5.78 -7.57 -21.62
N GLN A 240 5.17 -7.69 -20.43
CA GLN A 240 4.69 -6.56 -19.65
C GLN A 240 5.02 -6.79 -18.17
N VAL A 241 5.45 -5.72 -17.50
CA VAL A 241 5.57 -5.69 -16.04
C VAL A 241 4.34 -4.99 -15.49
N HIS A 242 3.68 -5.62 -14.52
CA HIS A 242 2.56 -5.06 -13.78
C HIS A 242 2.95 -4.88 -12.31
N TYR A 243 2.38 -3.84 -11.67
CA TYR A 243 2.53 -3.58 -10.25
C TYR A 243 1.16 -3.51 -9.62
N ARG A 244 1.02 -4.14 -8.44
CA ARG A 244 -0.16 -3.99 -7.59
C ARG A 244 -0.25 -2.58 -7.00
N LEU A 245 0.88 -1.90 -6.82
CA LEU A 245 0.93 -0.51 -6.39
C LEU A 245 0.13 0.38 -7.32
N ARG A 246 -0.72 1.22 -6.73
CA ARG A 246 -1.49 2.23 -7.45
C ARG A 246 -0.92 3.61 -7.18
N ASP A 247 -1.27 4.54 -8.05
CA ASP A 247 -1.04 5.96 -7.79
C ASP A 247 -1.76 6.41 -6.52
N TRP A 248 -1.14 7.33 -5.81
CA TRP A 248 -1.57 7.73 -4.49
C TRP A 248 -2.59 8.85 -4.60
N LEU A 249 -3.86 8.53 -4.31
CA LEU A 249 -4.95 9.50 -4.21
C LEU A 249 -4.72 10.43 -3.01
N ILE A 250 -4.41 11.71 -3.28
CA ILE A 250 -4.11 12.72 -2.26
C ILE A 250 -5.29 13.64 -1.96
N SER A 251 -6.25 13.81 -2.86
CA SER A 251 -7.42 14.67 -2.61
C SER A 251 -8.28 14.16 -1.47
N ARG A 252 -8.72 15.07 -0.59
CA ARG A 252 -9.66 14.79 0.50
C ARG A 252 -10.75 15.86 0.50
N GLN A 253 -12.01 15.42 0.53
CA GLN A 253 -13.19 16.28 0.67
C GLN A 253 -13.37 16.70 2.14
N ARG A 254 -12.32 17.28 2.74
CA ARG A 254 -12.25 17.70 4.14
C ARG A 254 -11.73 19.12 4.22
N TYR A 255 -12.08 19.80 5.30
CA TYR A 255 -11.58 21.16 5.56
C TYR A 255 -10.17 21.16 6.14
N TRP A 256 -9.89 20.29 7.11
CA TRP A 256 -8.63 20.34 7.88
C TRP A 256 -7.50 19.59 7.16
N GLY A 257 -6.87 20.27 6.21
CA GLY A 257 -5.69 19.82 5.47
C GLY A 257 -5.11 20.92 4.60
N ALA A 258 -3.89 20.73 4.09
CA ALA A 258 -3.26 21.71 3.22
C ALA A 258 -4.07 21.89 1.91
N PRO A 259 -4.47 23.12 1.50
CA PRO A 259 -5.15 23.34 0.23
C PRO A 259 -4.28 22.92 -0.95
N ILE A 260 -4.88 22.24 -1.93
CA ILE A 260 -4.20 21.90 -3.18
C ILE A 260 -4.03 23.19 -4.01
N PRO A 261 -2.81 23.58 -4.41
CA PRO A 261 -2.53 24.89 -5.02
C PRO A 261 -2.88 24.92 -6.51
N ILE A 262 -4.16 24.68 -6.84
CA ILE A 262 -4.69 24.62 -8.20
C ILE A 262 -5.87 25.59 -8.38
N VAL A 263 -5.95 26.19 -9.56
CA VAL A 263 -7.06 27.02 -10.03
C VAL A 263 -7.63 26.43 -11.33
N TYR A 264 -8.95 26.28 -11.36
CA TYR A 264 -9.74 25.87 -12.53
C TYR A 264 -10.23 27.11 -13.28
N CYS A 265 -9.85 27.23 -14.55
CA CYS A 265 -10.23 28.32 -15.43
C CYS A 265 -10.87 27.79 -16.71
N ASP A 266 -12.07 28.25 -17.07
CA ASP A 266 -12.78 27.79 -18.27
C ASP A 266 -12.02 28.05 -19.58
N ARG A 267 -11.10 29.01 -19.59
CA ARG A 267 -10.26 29.34 -20.76
C ARG A 267 -8.91 28.64 -20.75
N CYS A 268 -8.29 28.50 -19.58
CA CYS A 268 -6.90 28.01 -19.45
C CYS A 268 -6.81 26.56 -18.99
N GLY A 269 -7.91 25.96 -18.54
CA GLY A 269 -7.94 24.64 -17.93
C GLY A 269 -7.47 24.64 -16.48
N ILE A 270 -6.71 23.61 -16.11
CA ILE A 270 -6.15 23.40 -14.78
C ILE A 270 -4.81 24.16 -14.68
N VAL A 271 -4.73 25.13 -13.78
CA VAL A 271 -3.59 26.04 -13.67
C VAL A 271 -3.00 26.00 -12.25
N PRO A 272 -1.69 25.77 -12.07
CA PRO A 272 -1.06 25.86 -10.75
C PRO A 272 -1.04 27.30 -10.24
N VAL A 273 -1.17 27.45 -8.92
CA VAL A 273 -0.94 28.74 -8.25
C VAL A 273 0.55 29.08 -8.32
N PRO A 274 0.93 30.31 -8.72
CA PRO A 274 2.33 30.76 -8.73
C PRO A 274 2.99 30.69 -7.35
N GLU A 275 4.31 30.45 -7.32
CA GLU A 275 5.09 30.28 -6.09
C GLU A 275 5.05 31.51 -5.18
N ASP A 276 5.09 32.71 -5.76
CA ASP A 276 4.98 34.00 -5.06
C ASP A 276 3.59 34.30 -4.48
N GLN A 277 2.59 33.46 -4.81
CA GLN A 277 1.24 33.52 -4.26
C GLN A 277 0.97 32.44 -3.22
N LEU A 278 1.97 31.62 -2.88
CA LEU A 278 1.88 30.66 -1.78
C LEU A 278 2.10 31.35 -0.42
N PRO A 279 1.51 30.82 0.66
CA PRO A 279 0.61 29.67 0.69
C PRO A 279 -0.84 30.05 0.32
N VAL A 280 -1.56 29.11 -0.29
CA VAL A 280 -3.03 29.16 -0.33
C VAL A 280 -3.54 28.85 1.09
N ARG A 281 -3.98 29.89 1.81
CA ARG A 281 -4.40 29.77 3.21
C ARG A 281 -5.81 29.18 3.32
N LEU A 282 -6.01 28.30 4.29
CA LEU A 282 -7.36 27.88 4.68
C LEU A 282 -8.13 29.09 5.24
N PRO A 283 -9.41 29.27 4.87
CA PRO A 283 -10.27 30.31 5.42
C PRO A 283 -10.78 29.93 6.81
N ASP A 284 -10.87 30.90 7.73
CA ASP A 284 -11.32 30.64 9.11
C ASP A 284 -12.85 30.51 9.25
N ASN A 285 -13.62 31.06 8.30
CA ASN A 285 -15.07 31.21 8.36
C ASN A 285 -15.82 30.16 7.52
N VAL A 286 -15.67 28.89 7.89
CA VAL A 286 -16.25 27.78 7.13
C VAL A 286 -17.44 27.13 7.83
N GLU A 287 -18.51 26.90 7.08
CA GLU A 287 -19.69 26.18 7.55
C GLU A 287 -19.53 24.66 7.38
N PHE A 288 -19.64 23.91 8.46
CA PHE A 288 -19.57 22.44 8.44
C PHE A 288 -20.97 21.83 8.26
N ARG A 289 -21.17 21.08 7.16
CA ARG A 289 -22.41 20.32 6.93
C ARG A 289 -22.13 18.82 6.79
N PRO A 290 -23.07 17.93 7.17
CA PRO A 290 -22.86 16.48 7.19
C PRO A 290 -22.89 15.78 5.80
N HIS A 291 -22.89 16.53 4.68
CA HIS A 291 -23.23 16.00 3.35
C HIS A 291 -22.05 15.46 2.52
N GLY A 292 -20.86 15.28 3.10
CA GLY A 292 -19.73 14.59 2.46
C GLY A 292 -19.01 15.35 1.34
N GLU A 293 -19.37 16.61 1.08
CA GLU A 293 -18.58 17.53 0.25
C GLU A 293 -17.56 18.30 1.09
N SER A 294 -16.48 18.78 0.46
CA SER A 294 -15.54 19.67 1.14
C SER A 294 -16.26 20.95 1.61
N PRO A 295 -16.14 21.33 2.89
CA PRO A 295 -16.69 22.59 3.39
C PRO A 295 -16.17 23.83 2.63
N LEU A 296 -14.94 23.76 2.11
CA LEU A 296 -14.33 24.83 1.33
C LEU A 296 -15.14 25.15 0.07
N LYS A 297 -15.84 24.17 -0.53
CA LYS A 297 -16.60 24.35 -1.77
C LYS A 297 -17.67 25.45 -1.68
N ARG A 298 -18.12 25.79 -0.46
CA ARG A 298 -19.18 26.76 -0.18
C ARG A 298 -18.66 28.09 0.38
N CYS A 299 -17.35 28.19 0.62
CA CYS A 299 -16.70 29.41 1.06
C CYS A 299 -16.36 30.25 -0.17
N GLU A 300 -17.27 31.14 -0.57
CA GLU A 300 -17.12 31.94 -1.80
C GLU A 300 -15.86 32.80 -1.81
N GLU A 301 -15.47 33.36 -0.65
CA GLU A 301 -14.25 34.17 -0.52
C GLU A 301 -12.96 33.38 -0.77
N PHE A 302 -12.98 32.06 -0.53
CA PHE A 302 -11.86 31.18 -0.79
C PHE A 302 -11.89 30.67 -2.23
N VAL A 303 -13.06 30.16 -2.64
CA VAL A 303 -13.26 29.45 -3.90
C VAL A 303 -13.14 30.37 -5.10
N ASN A 304 -13.67 31.59 -5.02
CA ASN A 304 -13.66 32.52 -6.15
C ASN A 304 -12.32 33.23 -6.22
N THR A 305 -11.65 33.16 -7.38
CA THR A 305 -10.37 33.82 -7.60
C THR A 305 -10.18 34.22 -9.06
N ALA A 306 -9.07 34.89 -9.38
CA ALA A 306 -8.69 35.18 -10.75
C ALA A 306 -7.72 34.10 -11.27
N CYS A 307 -7.81 33.76 -12.56
CA CYS A 307 -6.84 32.88 -13.20
C CYS A 307 -5.45 33.54 -13.16
N PRO A 308 -4.41 32.89 -12.62
CA PRO A 308 -3.07 33.46 -12.60
C PRO A 308 -2.45 33.60 -14.00
N ARG A 309 -3.03 32.92 -15.02
CA ARG A 309 -2.55 32.97 -16.41
C ARG A 309 -3.22 34.05 -17.26
N CYS A 310 -4.55 34.21 -17.16
CA CYS A 310 -5.30 35.12 -18.04
C CYS A 310 -6.08 36.22 -17.31
N GLY A 311 -6.07 36.24 -15.97
CA GLY A 311 -6.81 37.20 -15.14
C GLY A 311 -8.33 37.02 -15.12
N GLY A 312 -8.89 36.10 -15.92
CA GLY A 312 -10.33 35.84 -15.94
C GLY A 312 -10.87 35.21 -14.65
N PRO A 313 -12.20 35.26 -14.41
CA PRO A 313 -12.82 34.62 -13.25
C PRO A 313 -12.54 33.11 -13.24
N SER A 314 -12.25 32.56 -12.07
CA SER A 314 -11.82 31.16 -11.91
C SER A 314 -12.11 30.64 -10.52
N ARG A 315 -11.94 29.33 -10.34
CA ARG A 315 -12.27 28.62 -9.10
C ARG A 315 -11.05 27.92 -8.51
N ARG A 316 -10.75 28.11 -7.22
CA ARG A 316 -9.72 27.30 -6.52
C ARG A 316 -10.17 25.85 -6.37
N GLU A 317 -9.21 24.94 -6.31
CA GLU A 317 -9.44 23.60 -5.78
C GLU A 317 -9.94 23.69 -4.33
N SER A 318 -11.02 22.96 -4.05
CA SER A 318 -11.67 22.90 -2.74
C SER A 318 -11.32 21.65 -1.95
N ASP A 319 -10.70 20.65 -2.57
CA ASP A 319 -10.13 19.51 -1.86
C ASP A 319 -8.79 19.89 -1.19
N THR A 320 -8.52 19.27 -0.06
CA THR A 320 -7.23 19.38 0.65
C THR A 320 -6.38 18.14 0.39
N MET A 321 -5.08 18.26 0.62
CA MET A 321 -4.17 17.12 0.58
C MET A 321 -4.40 16.16 1.75
N ASP A 322 -4.12 14.89 1.52
CA ASP A 322 -4.07 13.84 2.52
C ASP A 322 -2.95 14.09 3.54
N THR A 323 -3.20 13.79 4.80
CA THR A 323 -2.24 14.04 5.89
C THR A 323 -0.93 13.28 5.76
N PHE A 324 -0.88 12.18 4.99
CA PHE A 324 0.40 11.51 4.72
C PHE A 324 1.31 12.35 3.84
N VAL A 325 0.80 13.33 3.08
CA VAL A 325 1.66 14.26 2.32
C VAL A 325 2.58 15.01 3.30
N ASP A 326 2.02 15.57 4.37
CA ASP A 326 2.76 16.31 5.38
C ASP A 326 3.78 15.40 6.11
N SER A 327 3.36 14.18 6.47
CA SER A 327 4.24 13.24 7.16
C SER A 327 5.29 12.60 6.26
N SER A 328 5.24 12.77 4.94
CA SER A 328 6.20 12.15 4.03
C SER A 328 7.54 12.88 3.97
N TRP A 329 7.66 14.07 4.55
CA TRP A 329 8.89 14.87 4.48
C TRP A 329 9.21 15.70 5.74
N TYR A 330 8.41 15.62 6.80
CA TYR A 330 8.60 16.38 8.04
C TYR A 330 10.00 16.23 8.68
N PHE A 331 10.62 15.05 8.55
CA PHE A 331 11.96 14.78 9.06
C PHE A 331 13.04 15.62 8.37
N LEU A 332 12.80 16.05 7.12
CA LEU A 332 13.64 17.03 6.43
C LEU A 332 13.45 18.42 7.06
N ARG A 333 12.18 18.80 7.28
CA ARG A 333 11.81 20.13 7.76
C ARG A 333 12.26 20.41 9.20
N TYR A 334 12.43 19.38 10.03
CA TYR A 334 12.98 19.53 11.38
C TYR A 334 14.37 20.18 11.42
N LEU A 335 15.13 20.12 10.32
CA LEU A 335 16.46 20.70 10.24
C LEU A 335 16.46 22.21 9.99
N SER A 336 15.34 22.75 9.49
CA SER A 336 15.15 24.17 9.16
C SER A 336 13.71 24.63 9.42
N PRO A 337 13.15 24.42 10.63
CA PRO A 337 11.71 24.55 10.88
C PRO A 337 11.18 25.98 10.70
N HIS A 338 12.05 26.98 10.83
CA HIS A 338 11.71 28.40 10.79
C HIS A 338 12.15 29.12 9.50
N ASP A 339 12.65 28.39 8.49
CA ASP A 339 13.05 28.98 7.21
C ASP A 339 11.81 29.36 6.39
N ASP A 340 11.57 30.65 6.17
CA ASP A 340 10.42 31.17 5.44
C ASP A 340 10.68 31.34 3.93
N LYS A 341 11.89 31.02 3.45
CA LYS A 341 12.30 31.19 2.04
C LYS A 341 12.34 29.89 1.27
N GLN A 342 12.58 28.77 1.94
CA GLN A 342 12.68 27.46 1.32
C GLN A 342 12.07 26.36 2.20
N ALA A 343 11.52 25.33 1.56
CA ALA A 343 10.97 24.18 2.27
C ALA A 343 12.07 23.25 2.81
N ILE A 344 13.16 23.09 2.04
CA ILE A 344 14.26 22.15 2.28
C ILE A 344 15.58 22.91 2.27
N ASP A 345 16.27 22.93 3.41
CA ASP A 345 17.67 23.35 3.50
C ASP A 345 18.57 22.18 3.11
N ARG A 346 19.06 22.22 1.87
CA ARG A 346 19.88 21.15 1.28
C ARG A 346 21.14 20.86 2.09
N ASP A 347 21.83 21.88 2.59
CA ASP A 347 23.10 21.72 3.29
C ASP A 347 22.88 21.09 4.67
N ALA A 348 21.84 21.56 5.38
CA ALA A 348 21.44 20.94 6.65
C ALA A 348 20.99 19.49 6.45
N CYS A 349 20.15 19.21 5.44
CA CYS A 349 19.70 17.86 5.12
C CYS A 349 20.87 16.92 4.82
N ASN A 350 21.80 17.30 3.95
CA ASN A 350 22.93 16.43 3.58
C ASN A 350 23.94 16.24 4.72
N ARG A 351 23.94 17.11 5.72
CA ARG A 351 24.76 16.97 6.92
C ARG A 351 24.17 16.00 7.94
N TRP A 352 22.85 16.02 8.12
CA TRP A 352 22.17 15.32 9.22
C TRP A 352 21.43 14.05 8.80
N LEU A 353 21.19 13.85 7.50
CA LEU A 353 20.39 12.74 6.98
C LEU A 353 21.23 11.80 6.09
N PRO A 354 20.80 10.54 5.89
CA PRO A 354 19.53 9.92 6.31
C PRO A 354 19.38 9.80 7.84
N VAL A 355 18.14 9.64 8.32
CA VAL A 355 17.89 9.42 9.76
C VAL A 355 18.56 8.10 10.17
N ASP A 356 19.48 8.14 11.13
CA ASP A 356 20.18 6.93 11.60
C ASP A 356 19.21 5.89 12.15
N GLN A 357 18.35 6.27 13.10
CA GLN A 357 17.38 5.39 13.73
C GLN A 357 15.98 6.00 13.74
N TYR A 358 15.06 5.40 13.01
CA TYR A 358 13.64 5.72 13.05
C TYR A 358 12.89 4.75 13.97
N ILE A 359 12.01 5.26 14.83
CA ILE A 359 11.22 4.44 15.78
C ILE A 359 9.73 4.73 15.55
N GLY A 360 8.95 3.70 15.22
CA GLY A 360 7.52 3.86 14.94
C GLY A 360 6.78 2.54 14.84
N GLY A 361 5.47 2.55 15.12
CA GLY A 361 4.68 1.33 15.13
C GLY A 361 4.56 0.66 13.75
N VAL A 362 4.44 -0.67 13.74
CA VAL A 362 4.34 -1.46 12.49
C VAL A 362 3.08 -1.13 11.66
N GLU A 363 2.08 -0.47 12.25
CA GLU A 363 0.91 0.03 11.52
C GLU A 363 1.26 1.01 10.39
N HIS A 364 2.44 1.64 10.47
CA HIS A 364 2.95 2.57 9.46
C HIS A 364 3.85 1.90 8.42
N ALA A 365 4.06 0.57 8.50
CA ALA A 365 4.99 -0.20 7.68
C ALA A 365 4.80 -0.03 6.17
N ILE A 366 3.53 0.11 5.74
CA ILE A 366 3.17 0.28 4.33
C ILE A 366 2.98 1.76 4.03
N LEU A 367 1.90 2.39 4.48
CA LEU A 367 1.50 3.75 4.06
C LEU A 367 2.61 4.79 4.27
N HIS A 368 2.78 5.27 5.49
CA HIS A 368 3.73 6.33 5.83
C HIS A 368 5.15 6.02 5.38
N LEU A 369 5.68 4.83 5.68
CA LEU A 369 7.06 4.51 5.32
C LEU A 369 7.26 4.44 3.81
N LEU A 370 6.32 3.89 3.03
CA LEU A 370 6.42 3.88 1.57
C LEU A 370 6.33 5.29 0.98
N TYR A 371 5.43 6.13 1.51
CA TYR A 371 5.28 7.51 1.05
C TYR A 371 6.49 8.38 1.39
N ALA A 372 7.09 8.22 2.57
CA ALA A 372 8.33 8.90 2.93
C ALA A 372 9.50 8.49 2.01
N ARG A 373 9.62 7.20 1.67
CA ARG A 373 10.61 6.73 0.68
C ARG A 373 10.37 7.33 -0.70
N PHE A 374 9.11 7.35 -1.15
CA PHE A 374 8.74 7.97 -2.42
C PHE A 374 9.09 9.47 -2.46
N PHE A 375 8.70 10.24 -1.45
CA PHE A 375 9.04 11.66 -1.35
C PHE A 375 10.54 11.90 -1.35
N THR A 376 11.30 11.09 -0.61
CA THR A 376 12.76 11.17 -0.59
C THR A 376 13.34 10.98 -1.99
N LYS A 377 12.88 9.97 -2.74
CA LYS A 377 13.36 9.74 -4.10
C LYS A 377 12.99 10.86 -5.06
N VAL A 378 11.79 11.43 -4.95
CA VAL A 378 11.38 12.61 -5.75
C VAL A 378 12.29 13.80 -5.46
N LEU A 379 12.54 14.10 -4.18
CA LEU A 379 13.40 15.23 -3.78
C LEU A 379 14.87 15.01 -4.17
N TYR A 380 15.34 13.76 -4.12
CA TYR A 380 16.64 13.36 -4.63
C TYR A 380 16.74 13.59 -6.14
N ASP A 381 15.74 13.17 -6.91
CA ASP A 381 15.70 13.35 -8.37
C ASP A 381 15.60 14.83 -8.77
N MET A 382 15.01 15.67 -7.92
CA MET A 382 15.03 17.14 -8.04
C MET A 382 16.37 17.78 -7.64
N GLY A 383 17.32 17.01 -7.11
CA GLY A 383 18.61 17.51 -6.63
C GLY A 383 18.55 18.32 -5.34
N LEU A 384 17.44 18.24 -4.57
CA LEU A 384 17.24 18.98 -3.33
C LEU A 384 17.90 18.29 -2.12
N ILE A 385 18.18 17.00 -2.21
CA ILE A 385 18.87 16.19 -1.19
C ILE A 385 19.84 15.19 -1.86
N GLY A 386 20.83 14.71 -1.10
CA GLY A 386 21.92 13.84 -1.59
C GLY A 386 21.78 12.35 -1.24
N PHE A 387 20.64 11.93 -0.70
CA PHE A 387 20.34 10.54 -0.30
C PHE A 387 18.99 10.10 -0.86
N ASP A 388 18.81 8.80 -1.12
CA ASP A 388 17.62 8.26 -1.78
C ASP A 388 16.77 7.31 -0.92
N GLU A 389 17.13 7.13 0.35
CA GLU A 389 16.36 6.44 1.38
C GLU A 389 16.37 7.28 2.68
N PRO A 390 15.21 7.54 3.31
CA PRO A 390 15.14 8.50 4.41
C PRO A 390 15.61 7.98 5.77
N PHE A 391 15.55 6.65 5.98
CA PHE A 391 15.77 6.03 7.29
C PHE A 391 16.77 4.87 7.13
N ALA A 392 17.95 4.98 7.74
CA ALA A 392 18.98 3.94 7.67
C ALA A 392 18.57 2.70 8.48
N HIS A 393 18.14 2.90 9.73
CA HIS A 393 17.60 1.86 10.59
C HIS A 393 16.15 2.15 10.97
N LEU A 394 15.36 1.08 11.09
CA LEU A 394 13.98 1.13 11.53
C LEU A 394 13.78 0.18 12.72
N PHE A 395 13.28 0.71 13.82
CA PHE A 395 12.82 -0.09 14.95
C PHE A 395 11.31 0.03 15.07
N THR A 396 10.59 -1.08 14.94
CA THR A 396 9.14 -1.09 15.10
C THR A 396 8.76 -1.55 16.49
N GLN A 397 8.29 -0.63 17.33
CA GLN A 397 7.83 -0.99 18.67
C GLN A 397 6.55 -1.83 18.64
N GLY A 398 6.40 -2.68 19.63
CA GLY A 398 5.15 -3.37 19.92
C GLY A 398 4.09 -2.43 20.49
N MET A 399 2.84 -2.89 20.49
CA MET A 399 1.71 -2.14 20.96
C MET A 399 1.53 -2.26 22.47
N ILE A 400 1.34 -1.13 23.15
CA ILE A 400 0.87 -1.14 24.54
C ILE A 400 -0.62 -1.45 24.56
N CYS A 401 -0.97 -2.50 25.29
CA CYS A 401 -2.32 -3.04 25.37
C CYS A 401 -2.88 -2.89 26.79
N LYS A 402 -4.21 -2.80 26.90
CA LYS A 402 -4.92 -2.84 28.19
C LYS A 402 -6.18 -3.66 28.05
N ARG A 403 -6.42 -4.52 29.04
CA ARG A 403 -7.62 -5.35 29.11
C ARG A 403 -8.86 -4.48 29.25
N SER A 404 -9.83 -4.70 28.38
CA SER A 404 -11.12 -4.01 28.43
C SER A 404 -11.90 -4.47 29.66
N LYS A 405 -12.39 -3.51 30.45
CA LYS A 405 -13.24 -3.79 31.61
C LYS A 405 -14.63 -4.33 31.22
N ARG A 406 -15.03 -4.20 29.95
CA ARG A 406 -16.36 -4.63 29.48
C ARG A 406 -16.44 -6.12 29.15
N ASP A 407 -15.40 -6.67 28.54
CA ASP A 407 -15.38 -8.03 27.99
C ASP A 407 -14.13 -8.83 28.36
N GLY A 408 -13.22 -8.25 29.16
CA GLY A 408 -12.03 -8.93 29.65
C GLY A 408 -10.98 -9.25 28.59
N LYS A 409 -11.12 -8.75 27.35
CA LYS A 409 -10.18 -9.01 26.25
C LYS A 409 -9.06 -7.98 26.20
N LEU A 410 -7.88 -8.40 25.77
CA LEU A 410 -6.72 -7.53 25.61
C LEU A 410 -6.82 -6.76 24.29
N TYR A 411 -6.72 -5.43 24.36
CA TYR A 411 -6.76 -4.56 23.19
C TYR A 411 -5.62 -3.56 23.23
N LYS A 412 -5.10 -3.18 22.06
CA LYS A 412 -4.24 -2.00 21.94
C LYS A 412 -4.92 -0.77 22.57
N MET A 413 -4.15 0.07 23.26
CA MET A 413 -4.68 1.32 23.80
C MET A 413 -5.12 2.23 22.66
N SER A 414 -6.37 2.72 22.71
CA SER A 414 -6.90 3.67 21.73
C SER A 414 -8.07 4.48 22.30
N LYS A 415 -8.19 5.74 21.87
CA LYS A 415 -9.27 6.63 22.32
C LYS A 415 -10.65 6.04 22.02
N SER A 416 -10.83 5.44 20.84
CA SER A 416 -12.10 4.82 20.41
C SER A 416 -12.55 3.65 21.29
N ARG A 417 -11.61 2.95 21.94
CA ARG A 417 -11.89 1.87 22.89
C ARG A 417 -12.00 2.33 24.34
N GLY A 418 -11.63 3.58 24.65
CA GLY A 418 -11.67 4.13 25.99
C GLY A 418 -10.74 3.43 27.00
N ASN A 419 -9.71 2.72 26.52
CA ASN A 419 -8.78 1.94 27.34
C ASN A 419 -7.39 2.61 27.49
N VAL A 420 -7.27 3.89 27.11
CA VAL A 420 -6.04 4.68 27.22
C VAL A 420 -5.75 4.99 28.69
N VAL A 421 -4.49 4.86 29.09
CA VAL A 421 -3.98 5.37 30.36
C VAL A 421 -3.31 6.71 30.08
N SER A 422 -3.80 7.79 30.69
CA SER A 422 -3.13 9.08 30.58
C SER A 422 -1.84 9.05 31.43
N PRO A 423 -0.68 9.43 30.86
CA PRO A 423 0.55 9.52 31.63
C PRO A 423 0.53 10.65 32.66
N ASP A 424 -0.25 11.71 32.46
CA ASP A 424 -0.21 12.94 33.28
C ASP A 424 -0.42 12.64 34.77
N ARG A 425 -1.45 11.85 35.10
CA ARG A 425 -1.74 11.48 36.50
C ARG A 425 -0.62 10.65 37.13
N LEU A 426 -0.02 9.76 36.35
CA LEU A 426 1.08 8.91 36.83
C LEU A 426 2.36 9.72 37.03
N ILE A 427 2.59 10.73 36.20
CA ILE A 427 3.70 11.66 36.33
C ILE A 427 3.52 12.53 37.57
N GLU A 428 2.31 13.04 37.82
CA GLU A 428 1.99 13.81 39.03
C GLU A 428 2.21 12.99 40.31
N GLU A 429 1.82 11.71 40.30
CA GLU A 429 1.88 10.83 41.47
C GLU A 429 3.28 10.22 41.71
N TYR A 430 3.95 9.76 40.65
CA TYR A 430 5.19 8.97 40.75
C TYR A 430 6.42 9.61 40.08
N GLY A 431 6.25 10.72 39.38
CA GLY A 431 7.30 11.40 38.63
C GLY A 431 7.59 10.79 37.25
N ALA A 432 8.15 11.61 36.36
CA ALA A 432 8.40 11.23 34.97
C ALA A 432 9.37 10.04 34.83
N ASP A 433 10.43 9.97 35.66
CA ASP A 433 11.41 8.89 35.59
C ASP A 433 10.83 7.53 35.94
N THR A 434 9.87 7.47 36.87
CA THR A 434 9.16 6.22 37.19
C THR A 434 8.40 5.70 35.98
N VAL A 435 7.67 6.58 35.29
CA VAL A 435 6.86 6.21 34.11
C VAL A 435 7.77 5.79 32.95
N ARG A 436 8.88 6.51 32.72
CA ARG A 436 9.89 6.16 31.71
C ARG A 436 10.51 4.79 32.00
N LEU A 437 10.98 4.58 33.23
CA LEU A 437 11.59 3.32 33.64
C LEU A 437 10.61 2.15 33.50
N TYR A 438 9.36 2.32 33.95
CA TYR A 438 8.35 1.28 33.80
C TYR A 438 8.10 0.95 32.32
N THR A 439 7.95 1.98 31.47
CA THR A 439 7.72 1.78 30.03
C THR A 439 8.86 1.01 29.37
N LEU A 440 10.11 1.28 29.75
CA LEU A 440 11.29 0.58 29.22
C LEU A 440 11.51 -0.81 29.84
N PHE A 441 10.90 -1.09 30.99
CA PHE A 441 11.07 -2.34 31.75
C PHE A 441 9.91 -3.33 31.59
N ILE A 442 8.77 -2.88 31.06
CA ILE A 442 7.56 -3.71 30.94
C ILE A 442 7.74 -4.94 30.05
N GLY A 443 8.70 -4.89 29.12
CA GLY A 443 9.05 -6.00 28.24
C GLY A 443 9.98 -5.55 27.11
N PRO A 444 10.40 -6.49 26.24
CA PRO A 444 11.18 -6.17 25.04
C PRO A 444 10.42 -5.17 24.15
N PRO A 445 11.06 -4.09 23.66
CA PRO A 445 10.39 -2.99 22.99
C PRO A 445 9.71 -3.35 21.67
N GLU A 446 10.13 -4.44 21.01
CA GLU A 446 9.54 -4.95 19.76
C GLU A 446 8.27 -5.80 19.98
N LYS A 447 7.96 -6.16 21.23
CA LYS A 447 6.81 -7.01 21.58
C LYS A 447 5.66 -6.20 22.15
N ASP A 448 4.44 -6.64 21.86
CA ASP A 448 3.25 -6.11 22.51
C ASP A 448 3.34 -6.37 24.03
N ALA A 449 2.91 -5.40 24.83
CA ALA A 449 2.96 -5.48 26.28
C ALA A 449 1.63 -5.08 26.92
N GLU A 450 1.18 -5.82 27.93
CA GLU A 450 0.00 -5.47 28.72
C GLU A 450 0.39 -4.47 29.83
N TRP A 451 -0.25 -3.31 29.80
CA TRP A 451 -0.07 -2.28 30.81
C TRP A 451 -0.65 -2.68 32.16
N SER A 452 0.16 -2.53 33.21
CA SER A 452 -0.19 -2.80 34.60
C SER A 452 0.16 -1.62 35.49
N ASP A 453 -0.86 -1.04 36.12
CA ASP A 453 -0.68 0.08 37.06
C ASP A 453 0.20 -0.35 38.26
N GLN A 454 0.13 -1.62 38.70
CA GLN A 454 1.01 -2.18 39.74
C GLN A 454 2.49 -2.24 39.33
N GLY A 455 2.77 -2.36 38.02
CA GLY A 455 4.13 -2.37 37.51
C GLY A 455 4.84 -1.02 37.72
N VAL A 456 4.08 0.09 37.68
CA VAL A 456 4.59 1.45 37.91
C VAL A 456 5.14 1.59 39.33
N GLU A 457 4.44 1.05 40.34
CA GLU A 457 4.90 1.07 41.73
C GLU A 457 6.22 0.30 41.93
N GLY A 458 6.45 -0.75 41.13
CA GLY A 458 7.72 -1.48 41.11
C GLY A 458 8.89 -0.60 40.67
N ALA A 459 8.71 0.12 39.56
CA ALA A 459 9.70 1.09 39.07
C ALA A 459 9.94 2.22 40.08
N TYR A 460 8.88 2.72 40.73
CA TYR A 460 8.99 3.76 41.75
C TYR A 460 9.84 3.31 42.94
N ARG A 461 9.56 2.11 43.46
CA ARG A 461 10.32 1.52 44.57
C ARG A 461 11.79 1.29 44.21
N PHE A 462 12.07 0.88 42.97
CA PHE A 462 13.44 0.74 42.49
C PHE A 462 14.19 2.06 42.53
N LEU A 463 13.61 3.14 41.99
CA LEU A 463 14.22 4.47 41.99
C LEU A 463 14.41 5.00 43.42
N ARG A 464 13.43 4.81 44.32
CA ARG A 464 13.59 5.18 45.74
C ARG A 464 14.71 4.41 46.42
N ARG A 465 14.90 3.12 46.10
CA ARG A 465 16.00 2.31 46.64
C ARG A 465 17.35 2.80 46.13
N LEU A 466 17.46 3.14 44.85
CA LEU A 466 18.66 3.74 44.27
C LEU A 466 18.98 5.07 44.96
N TRP A 467 17.99 5.97 45.07
CA TRP A 467 18.12 7.24 45.76
C TRP A 467 18.58 7.06 47.20
N LYS A 468 17.91 6.20 47.97
CA LYS A 468 18.28 5.91 49.36
C LYS A 468 19.71 5.39 49.46
N LYS A 469 20.12 4.46 48.58
CA LYS A 469 21.49 3.92 48.59
C LYS A 469 22.52 5.01 48.35
N VAL A 470 22.32 5.89 47.37
CA VAL A 470 23.22 7.02 47.09
C VAL A 470 23.21 8.03 48.24
N TYR A 471 22.02 8.37 48.75
CA TYR A 471 21.87 9.35 49.83
C TYR A 471 22.52 8.90 51.13
N ASP A 472 22.31 7.65 51.54
CA ASP A 472 22.87 7.09 52.78
C ASP A 472 24.42 7.02 52.71
N HIS A 473 25.00 6.88 51.51
CA HIS A 473 26.46 6.76 51.31
C HIS A 473 27.12 8.04 50.74
N ARG A 474 26.39 9.16 50.65
CA ARG A 474 26.85 10.38 49.96
C ARG A 474 28.18 10.95 50.48
N ASP A 475 28.44 10.85 51.78
CA ASP A 475 29.67 11.39 52.37
C ASP A 475 30.89 10.49 52.10
N LEU A 476 30.68 9.19 51.91
CA LEU A 476 31.70 8.26 51.42
C LEU A 476 31.99 8.54 49.94
N LEU A 477 30.95 8.64 49.12
CA LEU A 477 31.07 8.91 47.68
C LEU A 477 31.79 10.23 47.40
N ARG A 478 31.55 11.29 48.19
CA ARG A 478 32.28 12.57 48.07
C ARG A 478 33.79 12.46 48.30
N LYS A 479 34.23 11.49 49.10
CA LYS A 479 35.65 11.24 49.37
C LYS A 479 36.28 10.30 48.32
N ALA A 480 35.46 9.57 47.58
CA ALA A 480 35.91 8.67 46.52
C ALA A 480 36.22 9.48 45.26
N ALA A 481 37.50 9.83 45.07
CA ALA A 481 37.99 10.57 43.90
C ALA A 481 39.22 9.90 43.24
N ALA A 482 39.57 8.68 43.67
CA ALA A 482 40.74 7.98 43.14
C ALA A 482 40.38 7.13 41.94
N GLU A 483 41.27 7.11 40.93
CA GLU A 483 41.27 6.08 39.90
C GLU A 483 41.44 4.70 40.56
N VAL A 484 40.67 3.72 40.09
CA VAL A 484 40.78 2.35 40.58
C VAL A 484 41.97 1.70 39.89
N ASP A 485 43.02 1.35 40.65
CA ASP A 485 44.10 0.48 40.19
C ASP A 485 43.68 -0.99 40.36
N PRO A 486 43.35 -1.73 39.29
CA PRO A 486 42.91 -3.11 39.39
C PRO A 486 43.97 -4.04 40.01
N GLY A 487 45.26 -3.68 39.94
CA GLY A 487 46.36 -4.47 40.49
C GLY A 487 46.50 -4.36 42.02
N ALA A 488 45.88 -3.35 42.63
CA ALA A 488 45.92 -3.09 44.07
C ALA A 488 44.65 -3.58 44.81
N LEU A 489 43.65 -4.11 44.08
CA LEU A 489 42.37 -4.55 44.66
C LEU A 489 42.52 -5.87 45.43
N GLY A 490 41.88 -5.94 46.60
CA GLY A 490 41.66 -7.21 47.28
C GLY A 490 40.68 -8.12 46.51
N PRO A 491 40.57 -9.42 46.88
CA PRO A 491 39.73 -10.38 46.15
C PRO A 491 38.26 -9.96 45.97
N GLU A 492 37.62 -9.44 47.03
CA GLU A 492 36.20 -9.01 46.98
C GLU A 492 36.00 -7.73 46.15
N GLU A 493 36.96 -6.80 46.22
CA GLU A 493 36.92 -5.54 45.46
C GLU A 493 37.13 -5.81 43.96
N ALA A 494 38.04 -6.73 43.63
CA ALA A 494 38.27 -7.19 42.27
C ALA A 494 37.02 -7.86 41.69
N GLU A 495 36.30 -8.65 42.49
CA GLU A 495 35.03 -9.26 42.06
C GLU A 495 33.94 -8.22 41.81
N LEU A 496 33.77 -7.23 42.69
CA LEU A 496 32.81 -6.13 42.50
C LEU A 496 33.17 -5.29 41.27
N TYR A 497 34.45 -5.00 41.06
CA TYR A 497 34.93 -4.27 39.87
C TYR A 497 34.64 -5.05 38.59
N ARG A 498 34.84 -6.38 38.59
CA ARG A 498 34.45 -7.26 37.48
C ARG A 498 32.95 -7.19 37.22
N PHE A 499 32.11 -7.34 38.23
CA PHE A 499 30.64 -7.25 38.07
C PHE A 499 30.19 -5.88 37.56
N THR A 500 30.85 -4.80 38.00
CA THR A 500 30.59 -3.44 37.51
C THR A 500 30.88 -3.35 36.01
N ASN A 501 32.04 -3.84 35.56
CA ASN A 501 32.40 -3.84 34.14
C ASN A 501 31.51 -4.75 33.29
N LEU A 502 31.09 -5.91 33.82
CA LEU A 502 30.12 -6.78 33.16
C LEU A 502 28.75 -6.09 33.01
N ALA A 503 28.30 -5.37 34.03
CA ALA A 503 27.06 -4.60 33.96
C ALA A 503 27.16 -3.47 32.93
N ILE A 504 28.27 -2.70 32.92
CA ILE A 504 28.51 -1.65 31.92
C ILE A 504 28.48 -2.24 30.50
N LYS A 505 29.19 -3.35 30.29
CA LYS A 505 29.22 -4.07 29.00
C LYS A 505 27.84 -4.59 28.58
N SER A 506 26.97 -4.92 29.52
CA SER A 506 25.62 -5.40 29.19
C SER A 506 24.63 -4.27 28.88
N VAL A 507 24.91 -3.04 29.32
CA VAL A 507 24.07 -1.85 29.10
C VAL A 507 24.48 -1.10 27.83
N THR A 508 25.78 -1.11 27.51
CA THR A 508 26.36 -0.50 26.29
C THR A 508 26.20 -1.46 25.13
#